data_AF-A0A6A6DWV6-F1
#
_entry.id   AF-A0A6A6DWV6-F1
#
_cell.length_a   1.000
_cell.length_b   1.000
_cell.length_c   1.000
_cell.angle_alpha   90.00
_cell.angle_beta   90.00
_cell.angle_gamma   90.00
#
_symmetry.space_group_name_H-M   'P 1'
#
loop_
_entity.id
_entity.type
_entity.pdbx_description
1 polymer ?
#
loop_
_entity_poly.entity_id
_entity_poly.type
_entity_poly.pdbx_seq_one_letter_code
_entity_poly.pdbx_strand_id
1 'polypeptide(L)'
;MPGKHKNRKSYRDPNRQRGQHLDDRERAKILTAFYDWGHSKRAIARKYGLAESTVRACIKSGIWTPQKPAGRKPILTTQKR
;
A
#
# COMPACT_ATOMS: atom_id res chain seq x y z
N MET A 1 25.05 2.35 -21.08
CA MET A 1 24.24 3.57 -20.88
C MET A 1 23.89 3.69 -19.39
N PRO A 2 24.28 4.76 -18.67
CA PRO A 2 23.97 4.88 -17.25
C PRO A 2 22.47 5.18 -17.07
N GLY A 3 21.80 4.36 -16.26
CA GLY A 3 20.35 4.27 -16.15
C GLY A 3 19.65 5.61 -15.89
N LYS A 4 18.72 5.96 -16.79
CA LYS A 4 17.83 7.14 -16.77
C LYS A 4 16.86 7.21 -15.55
N HIS A 5 17.06 6.40 -14.51
CA HIS A 5 16.11 6.18 -13.43
C HIS A 5 16.48 6.86 -12.11
N LYS A 6 17.64 7.55 -12.02
CA LYS A 6 18.16 8.09 -10.75
C LYS A 6 17.32 9.22 -10.12
N ASN A 7 16.47 9.89 -10.91
CA ASN A 7 15.67 11.04 -10.44
C ASN A 7 14.17 10.76 -10.26
N ARG A 8 13.74 9.50 -10.28
CA ARG A 8 12.34 9.18 -9.93
C ARG A 8 12.21 9.32 -8.40
N LYS A 9 11.75 10.49 -7.94
CA LYS A 9 11.31 10.69 -6.55
C LYS A 9 10.18 9.68 -6.24
N SER A 10 10.56 8.51 -5.73
CA SER A 10 9.64 7.56 -5.13
C SER A 10 9.32 8.07 -3.74
N TYR A 11 8.07 8.45 -3.49
CA TYR A 11 7.62 8.66 -2.13
C TYR A 11 7.73 7.32 -1.42
N ARG A 12 8.55 7.27 -0.36
CA ARG A 12 8.50 6.17 0.60
C ARG A 12 7.38 6.46 1.56
N ASP A 13 6.71 5.42 2.03
CA ASP A 13 5.82 5.57 3.17
C ASP A 13 6.60 6.17 4.35
N PRO A 14 5.94 6.98 5.19
CA PRO A 14 6.53 7.45 6.42
C PRO A 14 7.01 6.24 7.24
N ASN A 15 8.02 6.45 8.08
CA ASN A 15 8.63 5.39 8.88
C ASN A 15 7.63 4.90 9.95
N ARG A 16 6.72 4.02 9.53
CA ARG A 16 5.70 3.38 10.37
C ARG A 16 6.34 2.17 11.06
N GLN A 17 5.93 1.90 12.31
CA GLN A 17 6.39 0.67 12.98
C GLN A 17 5.93 -0.56 12.19
N ARG A 18 6.72 -1.63 12.25
CA ARG A 18 6.44 -2.87 11.52
C ARG A 18 5.09 -3.43 11.97
N GLY A 19 4.14 -3.57 11.03
CA GLY A 19 2.77 -4.00 11.34
C GLY A 19 1.75 -2.88 11.54
N GLN A 20 2.16 -1.60 11.49
CA GLN A 20 1.22 -0.49 11.41
C GLN A 20 0.64 -0.37 10.00
N HIS A 21 -0.68 -0.46 9.90
CA HIS A 21 -1.44 -0.29 8.67
C HIS A 21 -1.84 1.18 8.46
N LEU A 22 -2.49 1.48 7.34
CA LEU A 22 -3.23 2.74 7.19
C LEU A 22 -4.41 2.73 8.16
N ASP A 23 -4.57 3.81 8.93
CA ASP A 23 -5.77 4.00 9.74
C ASP A 23 -7.00 4.13 8.84
N ASP A 24 -8.17 3.76 9.35
CA ASP A 24 -9.42 3.85 8.60
C ASP A 24 -9.69 5.26 8.07
N ARG A 25 -9.30 6.30 8.84
CA ARG A 25 -9.37 7.70 8.43
C ARG A 25 -8.45 8.03 7.25
N GLU A 26 -7.25 7.47 7.23
CA GLU A 26 -6.31 7.65 6.12
C GLU A 26 -6.81 6.92 4.87
N ARG A 27 -7.35 5.70 5.04
CA ARG A 27 -7.94 4.91 3.96
C ARG A 27 -9.13 5.62 3.35
N ALA A 28 -10.05 6.14 4.16
CA ALA A 28 -11.20 6.91 3.69
C ALA A 28 -10.76 8.10 2.83
N LYS A 29 -9.77 8.88 3.28
CA LYS A 29 -9.21 10.00 2.49
C LYS A 29 -8.65 9.55 1.15
N ILE A 30 -7.94 8.42 1.09
CA ILE A 30 -7.39 7.86 -0.15
C ILE A 30 -8.51 7.42 -1.10
N LEU A 31 -9.53 6.74 -0.58
CA LEU A 31 -10.65 6.23 -1.37
C LEU A 31 -11.52 7.37 -1.91
N THR A 32 -11.88 8.35 -1.07
CA THR A 32 -12.58 9.58 -1.47
C THR A 32 -11.80 10.33 -2.55
N ALA A 33 -10.49 10.52 -2.36
CA ALA A 33 -9.67 11.20 -3.36
C ALA A 33 -9.61 10.45 -4.71
N PHE A 34 -9.73 9.11 -4.70
CA PHE A 34 -9.70 8.29 -5.91
C PHE A 34 -11.05 8.21 -6.61
N TYR A 35 -12.13 7.94 -5.86
CA TYR A 35 -13.48 7.73 -6.41
C TYR A 35 -14.25 9.03 -6.62
N ASP A 36 -14.21 9.97 -5.68
CA ASP A 36 -15.03 11.18 -5.75
C ASP A 36 -14.33 12.30 -6.52
N TRP A 37 -13.01 12.42 -6.39
CA TRP A 37 -12.23 13.50 -7.02
C TRP A 37 -11.45 13.06 -8.26
N GLY A 38 -11.48 11.76 -8.61
CA GLY A 38 -10.81 11.23 -9.80
C GLY A 38 -9.29 11.42 -9.82
N HIS A 39 -8.64 11.63 -8.66
CA HIS A 39 -7.20 11.87 -8.64
C HIS A 39 -6.41 10.63 -9.03
N SER A 40 -5.31 10.84 -9.77
CA SER A 40 -4.38 9.75 -10.06
C SER A 40 -3.73 9.22 -8.79
N LYS A 41 -3.46 7.91 -8.75
CA LYS A 41 -2.79 7.24 -7.61
C LYS A 41 -1.49 7.93 -7.21
N ARG A 42 -0.76 8.48 -8.19
CA ARG A 42 0.49 9.22 -7.98
C ARG A 42 0.27 10.60 -7.35
N ALA A 43 -0.81 11.30 -7.71
CA ALA A 43 -1.18 12.56 -7.09
C ALA A 43 -1.59 12.35 -5.62
N ILE A 44 -2.35 11.30 -5.35
CA ILE A 44 -2.75 10.90 -3.99
C ILE A 44 -1.50 10.56 -3.15
N ALA A 45 -0.59 9.73 -3.68
CA ALA A 45 0.68 9.38 -3.03
C ALA A 45 1.51 10.63 -2.66
N ARG A 46 1.60 11.60 -3.58
CA ARG A 46 2.28 12.88 -3.34
C ARG A 46 1.59 13.71 -2.25
N LYS A 47 0.27 13.80 -2.30
CA LYS A 47 -0.54 14.62 -1.37
C LYS A 47 -0.45 14.11 0.06
N TYR A 48 -0.41 12.79 0.25
CA TYR A 48 -0.38 12.16 1.56
C TYR A 48 1.00 11.68 1.99
N GLY A 49 2.04 11.91 1.18
CA GLY A 49 3.40 11.45 1.49
C GLY A 49 3.54 9.92 1.58
N LEU A 50 2.73 9.18 0.81
CA LEU A 50 2.66 7.72 0.84
C LEU A 50 3.37 7.11 -0.36
N ALA A 51 3.76 5.83 -0.25
CA ALA A 51 4.21 5.08 -1.40
C ALA A 51 3.05 4.78 -2.35
N GLU A 52 3.33 4.80 -3.65
CA GLU A 52 2.32 4.47 -4.67
C GLU A 52 1.80 3.03 -4.52
N SER A 53 2.65 2.10 -4.07
CA SER A 53 2.27 0.73 -3.72
C SER A 53 1.21 0.68 -2.64
N THR A 54 1.30 1.56 -1.65
CA THR A 54 0.41 1.60 -0.49
C THR A 54 -0.95 2.17 -0.88
N VAL A 55 -0.96 3.21 -1.72
CA VAL A 55 -2.20 3.72 -2.35
C VAL A 55 -2.87 2.64 -3.21
N ARG A 56 -2.09 1.92 -4.04
CA ARG A 56 -2.62 0.81 -4.87
C ARG A 56 -3.19 -0.31 -4.00
N ALA A 57 -2.51 -0.69 -2.93
CA ALA A 57 -2.97 -1.71 -2.01
C ALA A 57 -4.28 -1.26 -1.33
N CYS A 58 -4.34 -0.01 -0.85
CA CYS A 58 -5.53 0.57 -0.24
C CYS A 58 -6.74 0.48 -1.17
N ILE A 59 -6.61 0.97 -2.41
CA ILE A 59 -7.68 0.93 -3.42
C ILE A 59 -8.12 -0.52 -3.70
N LYS A 60 -7.17 -1.46 -3.81
CA LYS A 60 -7.48 -2.88 -4.06
C LYS A 60 -8.20 -3.54 -2.88
N SER A 61 -7.84 -3.18 -1.65
CA SER A 61 -8.45 -3.71 -0.43
C SER A 61 -9.74 -3.00 -0.03
N GLY A 62 -10.04 -1.82 -0.59
CA GLY A 62 -11.18 -1.00 -0.20
C GLY A 62 -11.08 -0.52 1.25
N ILE A 63 -12.19 -0.53 1.99
CA ILE A 63 -12.22 -0.18 3.42
C ILE A 63 -11.70 -1.33 4.27
N TRP A 64 -11.71 -2.57 3.75
CA TRP A 64 -11.38 -3.76 4.52
C TRP A 64 -9.86 -3.94 4.73
N THR A 65 -9.45 -3.90 5.98
CA THR A 65 -8.10 -4.28 6.44
C THR A 65 -8.20 -5.70 7.02
N PRO A 66 -7.57 -6.72 6.41
CA PRO A 66 -7.51 -8.02 7.05
C PRO A 66 -6.70 -7.90 8.35
N GLN A 67 -7.33 -8.16 9.51
CA GLN A 67 -6.68 -8.11 10.83
C GLN A 67 -5.46 -9.04 10.94
N LYS A 68 -5.38 -10.07 10.08
CA LYS A 68 -4.21 -10.92 9.93
C LYS A 68 -3.64 -10.71 8.52
N PRO A 69 -2.33 -10.43 8.34
CA PRO A 69 -1.74 -10.53 7.01
C PRO A 69 -2.08 -11.91 6.47
N ALA A 70 -2.50 -12.01 5.20
CA ALA A 70 -2.77 -13.30 4.58
C ALA A 70 -1.52 -14.17 4.77
N GLY A 71 -1.56 -15.08 5.74
CA GLY A 71 -0.42 -15.90 6.10
C GLY A 71 0.02 -16.66 4.86
N ARG A 72 1.33 -16.91 4.74
CA ARG A 72 1.78 -17.91 3.76
C ARG A 72 1.04 -19.20 4.08
N LYS A 73 0.40 -19.80 3.07
CA LYS A 73 -0.18 -21.14 3.21
C LYS A 73 0.92 -22.05 3.76
N PRO A 74 0.67 -22.82 4.83
CA PRO A 74 1.67 -23.74 5.34
C PRO A 74 2.08 -24.66 4.19
N ILE A 75 3.39 -24.80 3.99
CA ILE A 75 3.92 -25.80 3.06
C ILE A 75 3.50 -27.15 3.66
N LEU A 76 2.71 -27.94 2.94
CA LEU A 76 2.42 -29.32 3.29
C LEU A 76 3.74 -30.10 3.21
N THR A 77 4.54 -30.05 4.26
CA THR A 77 5.60 -31.01 4.47
C THR A 77 4.95 -32.26 5.05
N THR A 78 4.78 -33.28 4.21
CA THR A 78 4.41 -34.62 4.62
C THR A 78 5.40 -35.07 5.70
N GLN A 79 4.95 -35.23 6.95
CA GLN A 79 5.79 -35.85 7.96
C GLN A 79 6.06 -37.30 7.52
N LYS A 80 7.32 -37.61 7.21
CA LYS A 80 7.75 -39.01 7.03
C LYS A 80 7.58 -39.70 8.38
N ARG A 81 6.75 -40.74 8.40
CA ARG A 81 6.66 -41.74 9.46
C ARG A 81 7.99 -42.50 9.60
#